data_AF-A0A533UI42-F1
#
_entry.id   AF-A0A533UI42-F1
#
_cell.length_a   1.000
_cell.length_b   1.000
_cell.length_c   1.000
_cell.angle_alpha   90.00
_cell.angle_beta   90.00
_cell.angle_gamma   90.00
#
_symmetry.space_group_name_H-M   'P 1'
#
loop_
_entity.id
_entity.type
_entity.pdbx_description
1 polymer ?
#
loop_
_entity_poly.entity_id
_entity_poly.type
_entity_poly.pdbx_seq_one_letter_code
_entity_poly.pdbx_strand_id
1 'polypeptide(L)'
;MKINTKGFIFTMYNSMHIPNELIDFLKRETYSLLIKGDAGTGKTTLALSILRTLNINKDCLYISTRISPEQLFKYYPWLGSFFGESTKSESEENSEFETDKSVFVDARLDEPGSLFERITNQLMDVKTPIIIIDSWDAIGYFMDKEALMNNARVLQTWRERSGAKIIFIEEDPKDATLDFLVDGIVELQQKYYDNRIVREIFLSKLRGVRINRPSYIFTLNNNVFRSYEPYNPTDYVITNIRNKNPENKLQTFSDTHIKTGYLELDRILGAGLHKKSFVNIELDSNINAKVIVAFLGKIISNFANSSNPVLFQSFEGINYEYLTKYLKSRLSKDAMRMLEIPQFANKSKSASTHSTQALRYPDSIQQLESIKKDIIKIQKKHPKKLFLTIMGSDLSHESHTSDIRKQIKQQIEFIKSKTDLFILVTRHSQDNIQEKLSKISDMYLNVSEINGTLFLKSKIPWSHLYAIVTDRNSGYPNVSLEPIV
;
A
#
# COMPACT_ATOMS: atom_id res chain seq x y z
N MET A 1 15.22 -10.37 26.38
CA MET A 1 15.73 -9.80 25.11
C MET A 1 14.79 -8.67 24.69
N LYS A 2 15.15 -7.41 24.98
CA LYS A 2 14.30 -6.25 24.69
C LYS A 2 14.17 -6.09 23.17
N ILE A 3 12.98 -6.30 22.64
CA ILE A 3 12.65 -6.00 21.25
C ILE A 3 12.85 -4.49 21.10
N ASN A 4 13.78 -4.08 20.23
CA ASN A 4 14.05 -2.68 19.94
C ASN A 4 12.91 -2.11 19.09
N THR A 5 11.75 -1.91 19.72
CA THR A 5 10.54 -1.35 19.13
C THR A 5 10.77 0.11 18.71
N LYS A 6 11.66 0.85 19.39
CA LYS A 6 11.96 2.25 19.04
C LYS A 6 12.50 2.41 17.63
N GLY A 7 13.38 1.52 17.14
CA GLY A 7 13.92 1.61 15.77
C GLY A 7 12.91 1.28 14.67
N PHE A 8 11.99 0.35 14.95
CA PHE A 8 10.91 -0.06 14.01
C PHE A 8 9.79 0.99 13.95
N ILE A 9 9.50 1.63 15.09
CA ILE A 9 8.54 2.73 15.16
C ILE A 9 9.15 3.99 14.52
N PHE A 10 10.46 4.27 14.69
CA PHE A 10 11.14 5.44 14.11
C PHE A 10 11.14 5.46 12.56
N THR A 11 11.20 4.30 11.90
CA THR A 11 11.14 4.22 10.42
C THR A 11 9.72 4.32 9.86
N MET A 12 8.68 4.04 10.66
CA MET A 12 7.27 4.27 10.27
C MET A 12 6.88 5.76 10.28
N TYR A 13 7.62 6.64 10.97
CA TYR A 13 7.27 8.06 11.08
C TYR A 13 7.56 8.90 9.82
N ASN A 14 8.30 8.37 8.84
CA ASN A 14 8.86 9.17 7.74
C ASN A 14 8.16 9.02 6.37
N SER A 15 6.98 8.42 6.31
CA SER A 15 6.25 8.25 5.04
C SER A 15 4.74 8.42 5.19
N MET A 16 4.32 9.50 5.87
CA MET A 16 2.96 10.02 5.72
C MET A 16 2.83 10.68 4.36
N HIS A 17 2.43 9.88 3.38
CA HIS A 17 2.17 10.36 2.04
C HIS A 17 0.71 10.79 1.94
N ILE A 18 0.49 12.08 1.79
CA ILE A 18 -0.68 12.63 1.11
C ILE A 18 -0.23 13.01 -0.32
N PRO A 19 -1.15 13.24 -1.27
CA PRO A 19 -0.77 13.58 -2.64
C PRO A 19 0.20 14.78 -2.70
N ASN A 20 1.25 14.69 -3.53
CA ASN A 20 2.29 15.75 -3.58
C ASN A 20 1.70 17.12 -3.98
N GLU A 21 0.71 17.15 -4.88
CA GLU A 21 0.02 18.39 -5.24
C GLU A 21 -0.73 19.00 -4.05
N LEU A 22 -1.29 18.16 -3.17
CA LEU A 22 -1.91 18.61 -1.93
C LEU A 22 -0.85 19.15 -0.96
N ILE A 23 0.31 18.48 -0.82
CA ILE A 23 1.43 18.99 -0.02
C ILE A 23 1.86 20.38 -0.51
N ASP A 24 2.05 20.55 -1.82
CA ASP A 24 2.48 21.82 -2.40
C ASP A 24 1.42 22.92 -2.22
N PHE A 25 0.14 22.56 -2.26
CA PHE A 25 -0.94 23.49 -1.92
C PHE A 25 -0.91 23.89 -0.44
N LEU A 26 -0.68 22.93 0.47
CA LEU A 26 -0.66 23.15 1.91
C LEU A 26 0.57 23.93 2.41
N LYS A 27 1.64 24.03 1.60
CA LYS A 27 2.82 24.86 1.90
C LYS A 27 2.62 26.36 1.65
N ARG A 28 1.51 26.75 1.03
CA ARG A 28 1.20 28.17 0.79
C ARG A 28 1.03 28.90 2.12
N GLU A 29 1.34 30.20 2.12
CA GLU A 29 1.27 31.06 3.32
C GLU A 29 -0.13 31.08 3.93
N THR A 30 -1.16 31.21 3.08
CA THR A 30 -2.57 31.16 3.44
C THR A 30 -3.34 30.34 2.41
N TYR A 31 -4.35 29.60 2.88
CA TYR A 31 -5.28 28.86 2.03
C TYR A 31 -6.59 28.55 2.76
N SER A 32 -7.62 28.24 1.99
CA SER A 32 -8.78 27.50 2.49
C SER A 32 -8.94 26.20 1.72
N LEU A 33 -9.10 25.11 2.45
CA LEU A 33 -9.29 23.77 1.91
C LEU A 33 -10.66 23.25 2.34
N LEU A 34 -11.41 22.71 1.38
CA LEU A 34 -12.63 21.97 1.65
C LEU A 34 -12.37 20.47 1.45
N ILE A 35 -12.69 19.66 2.46
CA ILE A 35 -12.64 18.20 2.41
C ILE A 35 -14.08 17.68 2.38
N LYS A 36 -14.50 17.13 1.24
CA LYS A 36 -15.85 16.61 1.01
C LYS A 36 -15.85 15.09 0.95
N GLY A 37 -17.00 14.48 1.18
CA GLY A 37 -17.21 13.05 0.97
C GLY A 37 -18.30 12.50 1.89
N ASP A 38 -18.85 11.33 1.53
CA ASP A 38 -19.90 10.69 2.33
C ASP A 38 -19.42 10.34 3.76
N ALA A 39 -20.36 9.98 4.64
CA ALA A 39 -20.06 9.47 5.96
C ALA A 39 -19.10 8.27 5.90
N GLY A 40 -18.10 8.23 6.79
CA GLY A 40 -17.14 7.13 6.88
C GLY A 40 -16.05 7.10 5.80
N THR A 41 -15.95 8.10 4.92
CA THR A 41 -14.92 8.15 3.85
C THR A 41 -13.51 8.49 4.33
N GLY A 42 -13.35 9.10 5.52
CA GLY A 42 -12.04 9.40 6.13
C GLY A 42 -11.69 10.89 6.26
N LYS A 43 -12.68 11.80 6.17
CA LYS A 43 -12.48 13.26 6.17
C LYS A 43 -11.72 13.76 7.40
N THR A 44 -12.19 13.41 8.60
CA THR A 44 -11.51 13.72 9.87
C THR A 44 -10.09 13.16 9.89
N THR A 45 -9.90 11.92 9.43
CA THR A 45 -8.56 11.30 9.39
C THR A 45 -7.61 12.05 8.47
N LEU A 46 -8.08 12.51 7.30
CA LEU A 46 -7.27 13.34 6.39
C LEU A 46 -6.89 14.66 7.05
N ALA A 47 -7.85 15.38 7.65
CA ALA A 47 -7.60 16.65 8.30
C ALA A 47 -6.56 16.56 9.43
N LEU A 48 -6.68 15.54 10.29
CA LEU A 48 -5.69 15.28 11.34
C LEU A 48 -4.33 14.85 10.76
N SER A 49 -4.34 14.04 9.70
CA SER A 49 -3.09 13.63 9.04
C SER A 49 -2.38 14.80 8.37
N ILE A 50 -3.11 15.81 7.86
CA ILE A 50 -2.54 17.06 7.36
C ILE A 50 -1.76 17.79 8.47
N LEU A 51 -2.34 17.94 9.67
CA LEU A 51 -1.64 18.55 10.81
C LEU A 51 -0.34 17.80 11.11
N ARG A 52 -0.40 16.47 11.10
CA ARG A 52 0.78 15.63 11.35
C ARG A 52 1.84 15.73 10.25
N THR A 53 1.44 15.68 8.98
CA THR A 53 2.36 15.81 7.83
C THR A 53 3.06 17.16 7.81
N LEU A 54 2.36 18.24 8.18
CA LEU A 54 2.94 19.58 8.29
C LEU A 54 3.67 19.81 9.62
N ASN A 55 3.67 18.83 10.52
CA ASN A 55 4.23 18.91 11.88
C ASN A 55 3.68 20.10 12.69
N ILE A 56 2.38 20.32 12.60
CA ILE A 56 1.68 21.42 13.27
C ILE A 56 1.02 20.90 14.54
N ASN A 57 1.64 21.22 15.67
CA ASN A 57 1.18 20.86 17.01
C ASN A 57 0.99 22.07 17.94
N LYS A 58 1.13 23.29 17.41
CA LYS A 58 0.91 24.58 18.08
C LYS A 58 0.18 25.52 17.13
N ASP A 59 -0.37 26.62 17.65
CA ASP A 59 -1.05 27.65 16.87
C ASP A 59 -2.16 27.09 15.95
N CYS A 60 -2.79 26.01 16.42
CA CYS A 60 -3.84 25.27 15.74
C CYS A 60 -5.11 25.29 16.58
N LEU A 61 -6.26 25.39 15.92
CA LEU A 61 -7.58 25.28 16.53
C LEU A 61 -8.41 24.27 15.75
N TYR A 62 -8.66 23.12 16.35
CA TYR A 62 -9.57 22.09 15.85
C TYR A 62 -10.90 22.22 16.58
N ILE A 63 -11.96 22.51 15.84
CA ILE A 63 -13.31 22.67 16.36
C ILE A 63 -14.11 21.43 15.98
N SER A 64 -14.54 20.66 16.98
CA SER A 64 -15.38 19.48 16.78
C SER A 64 -16.84 19.77 17.09
N THR A 65 -17.71 19.64 16.10
CA THR A 65 -19.16 19.82 16.23
C THR A 65 -19.91 18.48 16.31
N ARG A 66 -19.20 17.35 16.25
CA ARG A 66 -19.80 16.00 16.20
C ARG A 66 -19.40 15.11 17.37
N ILE A 67 -18.14 15.15 17.79
CA ILE A 67 -17.61 14.28 18.84
C ILE A 67 -16.84 15.12 19.88
N SER A 68 -16.79 14.65 21.12
CA SER A 68 -15.97 15.35 22.11
C SER A 68 -14.48 15.17 21.81
N PRO A 69 -13.61 16.13 22.18
CA PRO A 69 -12.16 15.96 22.12
C PRO A 69 -11.68 14.67 22.82
N GLU A 70 -12.29 14.31 23.95
CA GLU A 70 -11.93 13.06 24.66
C GLU A 70 -12.20 11.81 23.80
N GLN A 71 -13.35 11.75 23.11
CA GLN A 71 -13.65 10.65 22.20
C GLN A 71 -12.73 10.66 20.97
N LEU A 72 -12.41 11.85 20.43
CA LEU A 72 -11.48 12.00 19.33
C LEU A 72 -10.11 11.41 19.67
N PHE A 73 -9.57 11.69 20.86
CA PHE A 73 -8.27 11.15 21.30
C PHE A 73 -8.32 9.63 21.54
N LYS A 74 -9.47 9.07 21.92
CA LYS A 74 -9.67 7.60 21.98
C LYS A 74 -9.61 6.96 20.59
N TYR A 75 -10.19 7.61 19.58
CA TYR A 75 -10.15 7.11 18.19
C TYR A 75 -8.80 7.33 17.52
N TYR A 76 -8.08 8.39 17.88
CA TYR A 76 -6.76 8.72 17.35
C TYR A 76 -5.72 8.81 18.48
N PRO A 77 -5.27 7.66 19.05
CA PRO A 77 -4.35 7.67 20.20
C PRO A 77 -3.02 8.39 19.94
N TRP A 78 -2.61 8.51 18.67
CA TRP A 78 -1.39 9.22 18.30
C TRP A 78 -1.49 10.74 18.52
N LEU A 79 -2.68 11.31 18.70
CA LEU A 79 -2.85 12.74 19.01
C LEU A 79 -2.21 13.12 20.34
N GLY A 80 -2.33 12.28 21.37
CA GLY A 80 -1.75 12.54 22.69
C GLY A 80 -0.23 12.71 22.62
N SER A 81 0.46 11.79 21.94
CA SER A 81 1.92 11.90 21.78
C SER A 81 2.37 13.01 20.83
N PHE A 82 1.50 13.45 19.91
CA PHE A 82 1.83 14.47 18.91
C PHE A 82 1.63 15.92 19.43
N PHE A 83 0.55 16.16 20.18
CA PHE A 83 0.26 17.45 20.81
C PHE A 83 0.87 17.60 22.20
N GLY A 84 1.42 16.51 22.76
CA GLY A 84 1.79 16.42 24.16
C GLY A 84 0.56 16.03 24.98
N GLU A 85 0.65 14.95 25.75
CA GLU A 85 -0.45 14.59 26.64
C GLU A 85 -0.61 15.71 27.67
N SER A 86 -1.71 16.44 27.64
CA SER A 86 -2.28 17.00 28.87
C SER A 86 -2.88 15.84 29.65
N THR A 87 -2.03 14.91 30.12
CA THR A 87 -2.38 14.09 31.27
C THR A 87 -2.66 15.09 32.38
N LYS A 88 -3.94 15.33 32.66
CA LYS A 88 -4.39 15.78 33.96
C LYS A 88 -3.93 14.72 34.96
N SER A 89 -2.68 14.81 35.42
CA SER A 89 -2.32 14.27 36.71
C SER A 89 -3.14 15.06 37.73
N GLU A 90 -3.94 14.35 38.52
CA GLU A 90 -4.73 14.87 39.65
C GLU A 90 -3.86 15.41 40.80
N SER A 91 -2.73 16.03 40.48
CA SER A 91 -1.77 16.51 41.45
C SER A 91 -0.90 17.55 40.77
N GLU A 92 -1.42 18.77 40.66
CA GLU A 92 -0.68 20.04 40.69
C GLU A 92 -1.70 21.16 40.51
N GLU A 93 -2.39 21.47 41.61
CA GLU A 93 -2.88 22.84 41.82
C GLU A 93 -1.64 23.74 41.88
N ASN A 94 -1.68 24.86 41.13
CA ASN A 94 -0.74 25.98 41.11
C ASN A 94 0.27 26.03 39.95
N SER A 95 -0.22 26.38 38.77
CA SER A 95 0.47 27.33 37.88
C SER A 95 -0.55 28.21 37.15
N GLU A 96 -1.01 29.26 37.82
CA GLU A 96 -1.55 30.42 37.12
C GLU A 96 -0.45 31.00 36.22
N PHE A 97 -0.81 31.33 34.97
CA PHE A 97 0.04 31.95 33.93
C PHE A 97 0.80 31.03 32.94
N GLU A 98 0.11 30.08 32.31
CA GLU A 98 0.21 29.90 30.85
C GLU A 98 -1.22 29.75 30.31
N THR A 99 -1.64 30.64 29.41
CA THR A 99 -2.97 30.55 28.77
C THR A 99 -2.93 29.38 27.79
N ASP A 100 -3.18 28.18 28.32
CA ASP A 100 -3.24 26.94 27.56
C ASP A 100 -4.50 26.98 26.67
N LYS A 101 -4.42 27.69 25.55
CA LYS A 101 -5.48 27.73 24.55
C LYS A 101 -5.67 26.31 24.04
N SER A 102 -6.79 25.70 24.41
CA SER A 102 -7.11 24.33 24.03
C SER A 102 -7.11 24.20 22.51
N VAL A 103 -6.12 23.46 21.98
CA VAL A 103 -6.01 23.18 20.54
C VAL A 103 -7.26 22.49 20.01
N PHE A 104 -7.95 21.70 20.84
CA PHE A 104 -9.20 21.01 20.49
C PHE A 104 -10.36 21.57 21.30
N VAL A 105 -11.40 22.04 20.60
CA VAL A 105 -12.60 22.63 21.18
C VAL A 105 -13.83 21.76 20.90
N ASP A 106 -14.64 21.55 21.93
CA ASP A 106 -15.95 20.93 21.82
C ASP A 106 -17.00 22.01 21.50
N ALA A 107 -17.56 21.95 20.29
CA ALA A 107 -18.55 22.91 19.78
C ALA A 107 -19.86 22.22 19.41
N ARG A 108 -20.15 21.04 19.97
CA ARG A 108 -21.38 20.28 19.68
C ARG A 108 -22.67 21.01 20.06
N LEU A 109 -22.58 21.90 21.05
CA LEU A 109 -23.71 22.68 21.57
C LEU A 109 -23.55 24.18 21.28
N ASP A 110 -22.55 24.57 20.48
CA ASP A 110 -22.33 25.97 20.16
C ASP A 110 -23.38 26.45 19.16
N GLU A 111 -24.03 27.57 19.48
CA GLU A 111 -24.80 28.34 18.51
C GLU A 111 -23.85 29.00 17.50
N PRO A 112 -24.29 29.28 16.25
CA PRO A 112 -23.42 29.83 15.20
C PRO A 112 -22.61 31.05 15.64
N GLY A 113 -23.22 31.99 16.35
CA GLY A 113 -22.54 33.20 16.84
C GLY A 113 -21.33 32.90 17.74
N SER A 114 -21.47 31.95 18.67
CA SER A 114 -20.38 31.56 19.57
C SER A 114 -19.25 30.88 18.81
N LEU A 115 -19.58 30.02 17.84
CA LEU A 115 -18.60 29.37 16.99
C LEU A 115 -17.81 30.40 16.16
N PHE A 116 -18.48 31.37 15.55
CA PHE A 116 -17.82 32.45 14.81
C PHE A 116 -16.92 33.28 15.73
N GLU A 117 -17.37 33.63 16.94
CA GLU A 117 -16.58 34.36 17.92
C GLU A 117 -15.26 33.62 18.24
N ARG A 118 -15.32 32.30 18.49
CA ARG A 118 -14.12 31.47 18.72
C ARG A 118 -13.16 31.51 17.55
N ILE A 119 -13.68 31.37 16.32
CA ILE A 119 -12.87 31.43 15.11
C ILE A 119 -12.23 32.81 14.96
N THR A 120 -13.00 33.89 15.12
CA THR A 120 -12.49 35.25 14.97
C THR A 120 -11.47 35.62 16.03
N ASN A 121 -11.65 35.20 17.29
CA ASN A 121 -10.68 35.42 18.36
C ASN A 121 -9.35 34.73 18.04
N GLN A 122 -9.41 33.50 17.52
CA GLN A 122 -8.20 32.79 17.08
C GLN A 122 -7.50 33.49 15.91
N LEU A 123 -8.26 34.02 14.95
CA LEU A 123 -7.72 34.76 13.80
C LEU A 123 -7.10 36.11 14.20
N MET A 124 -7.50 36.70 15.33
CA MET A 124 -6.96 37.97 15.84
C MET A 124 -5.76 37.76 16.77
N ASP A 125 -5.81 36.76 17.64
CA ASP A 125 -4.84 36.58 18.72
C ASP A 125 -3.58 35.82 18.29
N VAL A 126 -3.69 34.98 17.25
CA VAL A 126 -2.61 34.09 16.82
C VAL A 126 -2.12 34.51 15.45
N LYS A 127 -0.80 34.55 15.28
CA LYS A 127 -0.19 34.85 13.98
C LYS A 127 -0.26 33.59 13.10
N THR A 128 -0.92 33.68 11.95
CA THR A 128 -1.02 32.60 10.94
C THR A 128 -1.56 31.25 11.47
N PRO A 129 -2.70 31.20 12.18
CA PRO A 129 -3.22 29.97 12.77
C PRO A 129 -3.70 28.98 11.69
N ILE A 130 -3.70 27.69 12.03
CA ILE A 130 -4.49 26.68 11.28
C ILE A 130 -5.79 26.41 12.04
N ILE A 131 -6.92 26.54 11.35
CA ILE A 131 -8.24 26.28 11.91
C ILE A 131 -8.89 25.13 11.15
N ILE A 132 -9.36 24.10 11.85
CA ILE A 132 -10.10 22.98 11.28
C ILE A 132 -11.51 22.99 11.87
N ILE A 133 -12.53 22.92 11.01
CA ILE A 133 -13.95 22.88 11.41
C ILE A 133 -14.51 21.51 11.01
N ASP A 134 -14.74 20.64 11.99
CA ASP A 134 -15.18 19.24 11.82
C ASP A 134 -16.52 18.98 12.54
N SER A 135 -17.68 19.12 11.91
CA SER A 135 -17.95 19.47 10.50
C SER A 135 -18.62 20.83 10.34
N TRP A 136 -18.47 21.43 9.16
CA TRP A 136 -19.13 22.68 8.76
C TRP A 136 -20.65 22.51 8.64
N ASP A 137 -21.12 21.30 8.28
CA ASP A 137 -22.54 20.97 8.13
C ASP A 137 -23.36 21.31 9.39
N ALA A 138 -22.75 21.18 10.57
CA ALA A 138 -23.41 21.45 11.85
C ALA A 138 -23.95 22.88 11.94
N ILE A 139 -23.26 23.85 11.32
CA ILE A 139 -23.66 25.26 11.30
C ILE A 139 -24.87 25.47 10.40
N GLY A 140 -24.93 24.72 9.29
CA GLY A 140 -26.02 24.78 8.31
C GLY A 140 -27.38 24.35 8.87
N TYR A 141 -27.45 23.68 10.03
CA TYR A 141 -28.72 23.37 10.68
C TYR A 141 -29.37 24.58 11.36
N PHE A 142 -28.59 25.61 11.69
CA PHE A 142 -29.05 26.77 12.46
C PHE A 142 -29.19 28.03 11.60
N MET A 143 -28.75 27.98 10.34
CA MET A 143 -28.73 29.14 9.44
C MET A 143 -29.26 28.77 8.06
N ASP A 144 -29.88 29.71 7.37
CA ASP A 144 -30.18 29.54 5.95
C ASP A 144 -28.90 29.58 5.10
N LYS A 145 -29.02 29.14 3.83
CA LYS A 145 -27.87 29.06 2.92
C LYS A 145 -27.25 30.43 2.65
N GLU A 146 -28.04 31.50 2.62
CA GLU A 146 -27.55 32.85 2.34
C GLU A 146 -26.67 33.36 3.49
N ALA A 147 -27.14 33.22 4.73
CA ALA A 147 -26.38 33.56 5.92
C ALA A 147 -25.11 32.71 6.02
N LEU A 148 -25.18 31.40 5.75
CA LEU A 148 -24.01 30.51 5.75
C LEU A 148 -22.95 30.97 4.73
N MET A 149 -23.36 31.33 3.52
CA MET A 149 -22.48 31.88 2.49
C MET A 149 -21.85 33.21 2.90
N ASN A 150 -22.64 34.12 3.47
CA ASN A 150 -22.15 35.42 3.92
C ASN A 150 -21.12 35.27 5.04
N ASN A 151 -21.38 34.41 6.01
CA ASN A 151 -20.43 34.11 7.07
C ASN A 151 -19.15 33.44 6.55
N ALA A 152 -19.28 32.49 5.61
CA ALA A 152 -18.12 31.89 4.96
C ALA A 152 -17.25 32.94 4.24
N ARG A 153 -17.86 33.89 3.52
CA ARG A 153 -17.12 35.01 2.87
C ARG A 153 -16.39 35.90 3.88
N VAL A 154 -17.02 36.17 5.01
CA VAL A 154 -16.40 36.94 6.11
C VAL A 154 -15.18 36.18 6.62
N LEU A 155 -15.30 34.88 6.91
CA LEU A 155 -14.17 34.04 7.35
C LEU A 155 -13.03 34.02 6.33
N GLN A 156 -13.32 33.92 5.03
CA GLN A 156 -12.29 33.96 3.98
C GLN A 156 -11.53 35.30 3.99
N THR A 157 -12.23 36.42 4.19
CA THR A 157 -11.62 37.76 4.26
C THR A 157 -10.71 37.88 5.50
N TRP A 158 -11.17 37.41 6.66
CA TRP A 158 -10.36 37.43 7.88
C TRP A 158 -9.14 36.53 7.77
N ARG A 159 -9.30 35.33 7.19
CA ARG A 159 -8.20 34.41 6.90
C ARG A 159 -7.11 35.07 6.08
N GLU A 160 -7.45 35.80 5.01
CA GLU A 160 -6.46 36.50 4.18
C GLU A 160 -5.70 37.57 4.97
N ARG A 161 -6.41 38.35 5.80
CA ARG A 161 -5.81 39.41 6.61
C ARG A 161 -4.85 38.87 7.68
N SER A 162 -5.18 37.74 8.31
CA SER A 162 -4.36 37.13 9.37
C SER A 162 -3.32 36.14 8.85
N GLY A 163 -3.31 35.86 7.54
CA GLY A 163 -2.47 34.82 6.94
C GLY A 163 -2.82 33.42 7.46
N ALA A 164 -4.05 33.21 7.92
CA ALA A 164 -4.49 31.93 8.48
C ALA A 164 -4.71 30.88 7.39
N LYS A 165 -4.82 29.63 7.83
CA LYS A 165 -5.18 28.48 7.00
C LYS A 165 -6.46 27.87 7.57
N ILE A 166 -7.48 27.67 6.75
CA ILE A 166 -8.75 27.11 7.20
C ILE A 166 -9.05 25.81 6.45
N ILE A 167 -9.41 24.76 7.18
CA ILE A 167 -9.87 23.49 6.63
C ILE A 167 -11.33 23.28 7.04
N PHE A 168 -12.22 23.22 6.05
CA PHE A 168 -13.62 22.89 6.22
C PHE A 168 -13.83 21.39 5.92
N ILE A 169 -14.61 20.71 6.77
CA ILE A 169 -15.06 19.34 6.51
C ILE A 169 -16.56 19.37 6.23
N GLU A 170 -16.98 18.78 5.12
CA GLU A 170 -18.38 18.74 4.67
C GLU A 170 -18.80 17.28 4.40
N GLU A 171 -19.92 16.87 5.00
CA GLU A 171 -20.46 15.51 4.93
C GLU A 171 -21.35 15.28 3.71
N ASP A 172 -22.02 16.33 3.19
CA ASP A 172 -22.77 16.23 1.93
C ASP A 172 -21.86 16.57 0.72
N PRO A 173 -21.40 15.56 -0.05
CA PRO A 173 -20.56 15.83 -1.22
C PRO A 173 -21.27 16.64 -2.31
N LYS A 174 -22.62 16.69 -2.30
CA LYS A 174 -23.41 17.43 -3.30
C LYS A 174 -23.58 18.90 -2.95
N ASP A 175 -23.32 19.31 -1.71
CA ASP A 175 -23.45 20.71 -1.34
C ASP A 175 -22.31 21.53 -1.96
N ALA A 176 -22.64 22.40 -2.93
CA ALA A 176 -21.67 23.23 -3.62
C ALA A 176 -21.52 24.64 -3.02
N THR A 177 -22.10 24.89 -1.84
CA THR A 177 -22.17 26.23 -1.22
C THR A 177 -20.79 26.84 -1.01
N LEU A 178 -19.80 26.03 -0.59
CA LEU A 178 -18.43 26.48 -0.34
C LEU A 178 -17.50 26.42 -1.57
N ASP A 179 -17.86 25.66 -2.61
CA ASP A 179 -16.95 25.30 -3.72
C ASP A 179 -16.36 26.52 -4.44
N PHE A 180 -17.17 27.57 -4.64
CA PHE A 180 -16.75 28.79 -5.31
C PHE A 180 -15.85 29.68 -4.45
N LEU A 181 -16.02 29.62 -3.13
CA LEU A 181 -15.32 30.47 -2.16
C LEU A 181 -13.91 29.96 -1.85
N VAL A 182 -13.77 28.65 -1.63
CA VAL A 182 -12.51 28.07 -1.16
C VAL A 182 -11.41 28.03 -2.23
N ASP A 183 -10.15 27.90 -1.81
CA ASP A 183 -9.01 27.84 -2.72
C ASP A 183 -8.68 26.42 -3.17
N GLY A 184 -8.93 25.43 -2.32
CA GLY A 184 -8.74 24.02 -2.62
C GLY A 184 -9.97 23.19 -2.25
N ILE A 185 -10.24 22.16 -3.04
CA ILE A 185 -11.30 21.18 -2.80
C ILE A 185 -10.70 19.79 -3.04
N VAL A 186 -10.87 18.92 -2.05
CA VAL A 186 -10.57 17.49 -2.16
C VAL A 186 -11.81 16.69 -1.81
N GLU A 187 -12.08 15.65 -2.58
CA GLU A 187 -13.24 14.78 -2.42
C GLU A 187 -12.77 13.37 -2.06
N LEU A 188 -13.32 12.80 -0.99
CA LEU A 188 -13.06 11.43 -0.56
C LEU A 188 -14.22 10.54 -0.95
N GLN A 189 -13.93 9.46 -1.67
CA GLN A 189 -14.92 8.52 -2.16
C GLN A 189 -14.55 7.09 -1.78
N GLN A 190 -15.58 6.27 -1.56
CA GLN A 190 -15.45 4.83 -1.38
C GLN A 190 -16.06 4.11 -2.58
N LYS A 191 -15.29 3.24 -3.22
CA LYS A 191 -15.71 2.46 -4.39
C LYS A 191 -15.52 0.96 -4.13
N TYR A 192 -16.25 0.15 -4.88
CA TYR A 192 -16.05 -1.30 -4.90
C TYR A 192 -15.28 -1.71 -6.16
N TYR A 193 -14.20 -2.46 -5.97
CA TYR A 193 -13.45 -3.11 -7.04
C TYR A 193 -13.36 -4.60 -6.74
N ASP A 194 -13.96 -5.44 -7.59
CA ASP A 194 -14.02 -6.90 -7.41
C ASP A 194 -14.48 -7.29 -5.98
N ASN A 195 -15.63 -6.76 -5.58
CA ASN A 195 -16.24 -6.95 -4.24
C ASN A 195 -15.33 -6.58 -3.05
N ARG A 196 -14.37 -5.67 -3.26
CA ARG A 196 -13.49 -5.14 -2.22
C ARG A 196 -13.57 -3.63 -2.18
N ILE A 197 -13.45 -3.07 -0.99
CA ILE A 197 -13.48 -1.63 -0.78
C ILE A 197 -12.15 -1.04 -1.26
N VAL A 198 -12.26 0.07 -1.99
CA VAL A 198 -11.15 0.96 -2.37
C VAL A 198 -11.54 2.37 -1.97
N ARG A 199 -10.60 3.14 -1.41
CA ARG A 199 -10.80 4.55 -1.10
C ARG A 199 -9.99 5.42 -2.04
N GLU A 200 -10.61 6.47 -2.54
CA GLU A 200 -10.03 7.34 -3.56
C GLU A 200 -10.17 8.80 -3.12
N ILE A 201 -9.07 9.55 -3.16
CA ILE A 201 -9.07 11.01 -3.00
C ILE A 201 -8.98 11.64 -4.38
N PHE A 202 -9.92 12.52 -4.68
CA PHE A 202 -9.95 13.32 -5.91
C PHE A 202 -9.58 14.77 -5.58
N LEU A 203 -8.64 15.33 -6.34
CA LEU A 203 -8.18 16.71 -6.22
C LEU A 203 -8.98 17.56 -7.21
N SER A 204 -10.16 18.04 -6.81
CA SER A 204 -11.08 18.77 -7.70
C SER A 204 -10.55 20.15 -8.05
N LYS A 205 -9.89 20.81 -7.09
CA LYS A 205 -9.39 22.17 -7.22
C LYS A 205 -8.24 22.40 -6.26
N LEU A 206 -7.14 22.98 -6.74
CA LEU A 206 -6.02 23.47 -5.91
C LEU A 206 -5.49 24.76 -6.54
N ARG A 207 -6.09 25.92 -6.23
CA ARG A 207 -5.66 27.19 -6.83
C ARG A 207 -4.17 27.43 -6.62
N GLY A 208 -3.48 27.88 -7.66
CA GLY A 208 -2.03 28.13 -7.64
C GLY A 208 -1.15 26.89 -7.71
N VAL A 209 -1.71 25.67 -7.75
CA VAL A 209 -0.96 24.42 -7.90
C VAL A 209 -1.49 23.65 -9.10
N ARG A 210 -0.59 23.19 -9.96
CA ARG A 210 -0.94 22.34 -11.10
C ARG A 210 -1.29 20.94 -10.58
N ILE A 211 -2.53 20.50 -10.79
CA ILE A 211 -2.93 19.11 -10.58
C ILE A 211 -2.39 18.29 -11.75
N ASN A 212 -1.33 17.53 -11.54
CA ASN A 212 -0.77 16.64 -12.57
C ASN A 212 -1.56 15.33 -12.61
N ARG A 213 -2.01 14.89 -11.44
CA ARG A 213 -2.83 13.70 -11.29
C ARG A 213 -4.03 14.01 -10.40
N PRO A 214 -5.25 13.85 -10.91
CA PRO A 214 -6.44 14.29 -10.20
C PRO A 214 -6.88 13.31 -9.11
N SER A 215 -6.30 12.11 -9.04
CA SER A 215 -6.79 11.07 -8.12
C SER A 215 -5.72 10.11 -7.60
N TYR A 216 -5.87 9.71 -6.34
CA TYR A 216 -5.00 8.75 -5.66
C TYR A 216 -5.80 7.76 -4.82
N ILE A 217 -5.34 6.50 -4.78
CA ILE A 217 -5.86 5.53 -3.83
C ILE A 217 -5.22 5.78 -2.46
N PHE A 218 -6.00 5.63 -1.39
CA PHE A 218 -5.51 5.77 -0.02
C PHE A 218 -6.03 4.67 0.91
N THR A 219 -5.43 4.59 2.10
CA THR A 219 -5.87 3.76 3.22
C THR A 219 -6.03 4.62 4.47
N LEU A 220 -6.87 4.16 5.40
CA LEU A 220 -7.01 4.71 6.75
C LEU A 220 -6.39 3.80 7.82
N ASN A 221 -5.56 2.84 7.41
CA ASN A 221 -4.95 1.87 8.31
C ASN A 221 -4.20 2.56 9.47
N ASN A 222 -4.39 2.04 10.69
CA ASN A 222 -3.86 2.64 11.93
C ASN A 222 -4.33 4.09 12.21
N ASN A 223 -5.52 4.47 11.73
CA ASN A 223 -6.13 5.79 11.94
C ASN A 223 -5.27 6.94 11.40
N VAL A 224 -4.60 6.68 10.28
CA VAL A 224 -3.75 7.64 9.56
C VAL A 224 -4.10 7.59 8.09
N PHE A 225 -4.26 8.75 7.47
CA PHE A 225 -4.48 8.85 6.05
C PHE A 225 -3.15 8.64 5.32
N ARG A 226 -3.14 7.69 4.38
CA ARG A 226 -1.98 7.47 3.51
C ARG A 226 -2.41 7.19 2.08
N SER A 227 -1.98 8.02 1.15
CA SER A 227 -2.11 7.81 -0.29
C SER A 227 -0.91 7.09 -0.89
N TYR A 228 -1.12 6.47 -2.04
CA TYR A 228 -0.10 5.73 -2.77
C TYR A 228 0.27 6.40 -4.09
N GLU A 229 1.57 6.46 -4.36
CA GLU A 229 2.10 6.97 -5.62
C GLU A 229 1.81 6.00 -6.78
N PRO A 230 1.81 6.51 -8.02
CA PRO A 230 1.67 5.68 -9.21
C PRO A 230 2.83 4.69 -9.32
N TYR A 231 2.51 3.49 -9.78
CA TYR A 231 3.45 2.46 -10.18
C TYR A 231 4.45 3.01 -11.19
N ASN A 232 5.74 2.91 -10.85
CA ASN A 232 6.82 3.24 -11.76
C ASN A 232 7.70 2.00 -11.99
N PRO A 233 7.88 1.52 -13.24
CA PRO A 233 8.77 0.40 -13.52
C PRO A 233 10.22 0.60 -13.04
N THR A 234 10.66 1.85 -12.88
CA THR A 234 11.97 2.18 -12.31
C THR A 234 12.07 1.81 -10.82
N ASP A 235 10.93 1.77 -10.09
CA ASP A 235 10.58 0.84 -8.99
C ASP A 235 11.59 -0.27 -8.74
N TYR A 236 11.73 -1.04 -9.80
CA TYR A 236 12.22 -2.40 -9.72
C TYR A 236 13.60 -2.53 -10.39
N VAL A 237 14.30 -1.42 -10.60
CA VAL A 237 15.67 -1.40 -11.11
C VAL A 237 16.66 -1.55 -9.95
N ILE A 238 17.69 -2.37 -10.14
CA ILE A 238 18.73 -2.62 -9.14
C ILE A 238 19.88 -1.65 -9.38
N THR A 239 20.14 -0.79 -8.39
CA THR A 239 21.19 0.23 -8.39
C THR A 239 22.37 -0.18 -7.51
N ASN A 240 23.28 0.74 -7.20
CA ASN A 240 24.44 0.47 -6.35
C ASN A 240 23.97 0.07 -4.94
N ILE A 241 24.29 -1.16 -4.53
CA ILE A 241 23.88 -1.76 -3.27
C ILE A 241 24.59 -1.04 -2.13
N ARG A 242 23.85 -0.29 -1.31
CA ARG A 242 24.42 0.54 -0.25
C ARG A 242 24.56 -0.19 1.08
N ASN A 243 23.64 -1.09 1.42
CA ASN A 243 23.66 -1.86 2.66
C ASN A 243 23.15 -3.28 2.41
N LYS A 244 24.02 -4.29 2.52
CA LYS A 244 23.61 -5.69 2.62
C LYS A 244 23.31 -6.00 4.09
N ASN A 245 22.10 -5.71 4.53
CA ASN A 245 21.58 -6.36 5.73
C ASN A 245 20.88 -7.63 5.27
N PRO A 246 21.54 -8.81 5.29
CA PRO A 246 20.82 -10.05 5.06
C PRO A 246 19.69 -10.13 6.08
N GLU A 247 18.46 -10.33 5.61
CA GLU A 247 17.31 -10.50 6.50
C GLU A 247 17.66 -11.61 7.51
N ASN A 248 17.61 -11.27 8.80
CA ASN A 248 17.95 -12.20 9.87
C ASN A 248 17.11 -13.48 9.75
N LYS A 249 17.70 -14.62 10.15
CA LYS A 249 17.01 -15.91 10.27
C LYS A 249 15.87 -15.80 11.27
N LEU A 250 14.71 -15.35 10.83
CA LEU A 250 13.47 -15.54 11.57
C LEU A 250 13.19 -17.05 11.61
N GLN A 251 12.66 -17.56 12.72
CA GLN A 251 12.12 -18.92 12.75
C GLN A 251 10.84 -18.92 11.91
N THR A 252 11.00 -19.24 10.63
CA THR A 252 10.00 -19.08 9.57
C THR A 252 9.34 -20.39 9.15
N PHE A 253 9.81 -21.52 9.67
CA PHE A 253 9.29 -22.84 9.35
C PHE A 253 8.81 -23.52 10.62
N SER A 254 7.60 -24.05 10.57
CA SER A 254 7.06 -24.99 11.57
C SER A 254 6.97 -26.38 10.95
N ASP A 255 6.52 -27.37 11.73
CA ASP A 255 6.32 -28.73 11.22
C ASP A 255 5.27 -28.80 10.09
N THR A 256 4.32 -27.86 10.07
CA THR A 256 3.18 -27.87 9.14
C THR A 256 3.10 -26.65 8.22
N HIS A 257 3.67 -25.50 8.61
CA HIS A 257 3.52 -24.23 7.90
C HIS A 257 4.86 -23.55 7.58
N ILE A 258 4.82 -22.72 6.53
CA ILE A 258 5.90 -21.93 5.95
C ILE A 258 5.48 -20.46 5.98
N LYS A 259 6.23 -19.62 6.68
CA LYS A 259 5.98 -18.17 6.69
C LYS A 259 6.36 -17.55 5.34
N THR A 260 5.49 -16.70 4.82
CA THR A 260 5.71 -15.99 3.55
C THR A 260 6.71 -14.84 3.68
N GLY A 261 6.92 -14.34 4.90
CA GLY A 261 7.63 -13.08 5.17
C GLY A 261 6.74 -11.84 5.05
N TYR A 262 5.45 -12.03 4.75
CA TYR A 262 4.42 -11.01 4.76
C TYR A 262 3.42 -11.31 5.87
N LEU A 263 3.41 -10.48 6.91
CA LEU A 263 2.56 -10.69 8.08
C LEU A 263 1.08 -10.67 7.70
N GLU A 264 0.73 -9.86 6.71
CA GLU A 264 -0.60 -9.73 6.13
C GLU A 264 -1.08 -11.07 5.57
N LEU A 265 -0.26 -11.72 4.75
CA LEU A 265 -0.60 -13.02 4.14
C LEU A 265 -0.58 -14.15 5.18
N ASP A 266 0.41 -14.14 6.08
CA ASP A 266 0.50 -15.17 7.11
C ASP A 266 -0.70 -15.15 8.08
N ARG A 267 -1.30 -13.97 8.31
CA ARG A 267 -2.54 -13.82 9.09
C ARG A 267 -3.76 -14.37 8.35
N ILE A 268 -3.90 -14.05 7.06
CA ILE A 268 -5.01 -14.57 6.22
C ILE A 268 -4.99 -16.10 6.20
N LEU A 269 -3.80 -16.70 6.20
CA LEU A 269 -3.61 -18.15 6.16
C LEU A 269 -3.59 -18.80 7.56
N GLY A 270 -3.88 -18.06 8.63
CA GLY A 270 -3.90 -18.55 10.02
C GLY A 270 -2.53 -18.82 10.66
N ALA A 271 -1.52 -19.22 9.87
CA ALA A 271 -0.14 -19.36 10.34
C ALA A 271 0.93 -19.31 9.23
N GLY A 272 0.58 -18.87 8.02
CA GLY A 272 1.43 -18.98 6.82
C GLY A 272 0.97 -20.10 5.89
N LEU A 273 1.75 -20.40 4.86
CA LEU A 273 1.42 -21.42 3.85
C LEU A 273 1.59 -22.83 4.42
N HIS A 274 0.61 -23.71 4.26
CA HIS A 274 0.77 -25.12 4.60
C HIS A 274 1.86 -25.77 3.72
N LYS A 275 2.60 -26.75 4.24
CA LYS A 275 3.55 -27.54 3.44
C LYS A 275 2.81 -28.29 2.32
N LYS A 276 3.49 -28.49 1.20
CA LYS A 276 2.95 -29.06 -0.06
C LYS A 276 1.82 -28.23 -0.69
N SER A 277 1.75 -26.94 -0.35
CA SER A 277 0.77 -26.03 -0.96
C SER A 277 1.16 -25.64 -2.39
N PHE A 278 0.13 -25.37 -3.17
CA PHE A 278 0.20 -24.80 -4.50
C PHE A 278 -0.37 -23.38 -4.48
N VAL A 279 0.50 -22.40 -4.76
CA VAL A 279 0.16 -20.98 -4.86
C VAL A 279 0.15 -20.58 -6.33
N ASN A 280 -0.98 -20.09 -6.82
CA ASN A 280 -1.04 -19.43 -8.12
C ASN A 280 -0.95 -17.91 -7.93
N ILE A 281 -0.06 -17.27 -8.67
CA ILE A 281 0.08 -15.81 -8.71
C ILE A 281 -0.23 -15.36 -10.14
N GLU A 282 -1.36 -14.69 -10.28
CA GLU A 282 -1.78 -14.06 -11.53
C GLU A 282 -1.27 -12.62 -11.57
N LEU A 283 -0.65 -12.23 -12.69
CA LEU A 283 -0.15 -10.89 -12.94
C LEU A 283 -0.85 -10.27 -14.16
N ASP A 284 -1.43 -9.09 -13.99
CA ASP A 284 -2.04 -8.34 -15.10
C ASP A 284 -1.00 -8.01 -16.19
N SER A 285 -1.44 -7.94 -17.45
CA SER A 285 -0.55 -7.86 -18.61
C SER A 285 0.26 -6.57 -18.70
N ASN A 286 -0.24 -5.46 -18.15
CA ASN A 286 0.43 -4.16 -18.09
C ASN A 286 1.51 -4.06 -17.01
N ILE A 287 1.59 -5.01 -16.08
CA ILE A 287 2.52 -4.94 -14.94
C ILE A 287 3.84 -5.59 -15.30
N ASN A 288 4.97 -5.02 -14.88
CA ASN A 288 6.27 -5.63 -15.13
C ASN A 288 6.48 -6.86 -14.23
N ALA A 289 6.96 -7.97 -14.81
CA ALA A 289 7.20 -9.21 -14.08
C ALA A 289 8.20 -9.06 -12.91
N LYS A 290 9.04 -8.02 -12.93
CA LYS A 290 9.96 -7.67 -11.84
C LYS A 290 9.23 -7.40 -10.52
N VAL A 291 7.97 -6.96 -10.56
CA VAL A 291 7.12 -6.81 -9.37
C VAL A 291 6.97 -8.13 -8.64
N ILE A 292 6.69 -9.21 -9.37
CA ILE A 292 6.55 -10.56 -8.81
C ILE A 292 7.89 -11.09 -8.29
N VAL A 293 8.99 -10.84 -9.00
CA VAL A 293 10.33 -11.23 -8.50
C VAL A 293 10.65 -10.53 -7.18
N ALA A 294 10.33 -9.24 -7.05
CA ALA A 294 10.53 -8.50 -5.82
C ALA A 294 9.63 -9.00 -4.67
N PHE A 295 8.37 -9.32 -4.96
CA PHE A 295 7.46 -9.96 -4.01
C PHE A 295 7.96 -11.33 -3.54
N LEU A 296 8.35 -12.20 -4.48
CA LEU A 296 8.88 -13.53 -4.18
C LEU A 296 10.24 -13.48 -3.45
N GLY A 297 10.93 -12.34 -3.47
CA GLY A 297 12.22 -12.16 -2.82
C GLY A 297 12.23 -12.62 -1.36
N LYS A 298 11.23 -12.26 -0.55
CA LYS A 298 11.12 -12.69 0.86
C LYS A 298 10.97 -14.20 1.01
N ILE A 299 10.11 -14.81 0.18
CA ILE A 299 9.87 -16.25 0.19
C ILE A 299 11.12 -17.01 -0.24
N ILE A 300 11.79 -16.57 -1.31
CA ILE A 300 13.05 -17.17 -1.79
C ILE A 300 14.14 -17.04 -0.73
N SER A 301 14.30 -15.85 -0.14
CA SER A 301 15.27 -15.61 0.93
C SER A 301 15.02 -16.51 2.14
N ASN A 302 13.76 -16.72 2.50
CA ASN A 302 13.40 -17.60 3.60
C ASN A 302 13.92 -19.03 3.41
N PHE A 303 13.66 -19.64 2.25
CA PHE A 303 14.17 -20.97 1.93
C PHE A 303 15.70 -21.00 1.82
N ALA A 304 16.28 -20.13 1.01
CA ALA A 304 17.70 -20.16 0.70
C ALA A 304 18.59 -19.90 1.93
N ASN A 305 18.24 -18.93 2.78
CA ASN A 305 18.99 -18.62 4.01
C ASN A 305 18.89 -19.73 5.08
N SER A 306 17.88 -20.59 4.97
CA SER A 306 17.68 -21.76 5.83
C SER A 306 18.29 -23.05 5.24
N SER A 307 19.11 -22.91 4.19
CA SER A 307 19.75 -24.03 3.49
C SER A 307 18.75 -25.04 2.91
N ASN A 308 17.62 -24.52 2.42
CA ASN A 308 16.60 -25.27 1.70
C ASN A 308 16.70 -24.94 0.20
N PRO A 309 16.70 -25.93 -0.70
CA PRO A 309 16.81 -25.70 -2.14
C PRO A 309 15.63 -24.91 -2.71
N VAL A 310 15.93 -24.09 -3.72
CA VAL A 310 14.96 -23.32 -4.49
C VAL A 310 15.22 -23.55 -5.97
N LEU A 311 14.26 -24.10 -6.69
CA LEU A 311 14.26 -24.18 -8.15
C LEU A 311 13.47 -22.99 -8.69
N PHE A 312 14.12 -22.13 -9.46
CA PHE A 312 13.47 -20.98 -10.10
C PHE A 312 13.59 -21.11 -11.62
N GLN A 313 12.47 -21.39 -12.27
CA GLN A 313 12.40 -21.32 -13.73
C GLN A 313 12.01 -19.90 -14.16
N SER A 314 12.86 -19.29 -14.98
CA SER A 314 12.58 -17.98 -15.58
C SER A 314 11.26 -17.99 -16.36
N PHE A 315 10.54 -16.88 -16.30
CA PHE A 315 9.28 -16.67 -17.00
C PHE A 315 9.28 -15.34 -17.73
N GLU A 316 8.27 -15.13 -18.59
CA GLU A 316 8.18 -13.98 -19.48
C GLU A 316 8.36 -12.64 -18.73
N GLY A 317 9.17 -11.75 -19.31
CA GLY A 317 9.51 -10.46 -18.72
C GLY A 317 10.66 -10.49 -17.70
N ILE A 318 11.19 -11.67 -17.34
CA ILE A 318 12.36 -11.82 -16.47
C ILE A 318 13.52 -12.47 -17.23
N ASN A 319 14.64 -11.76 -17.33
CA ASN A 319 15.88 -12.33 -17.85
C ASN A 319 16.79 -12.85 -16.71
N TYR A 320 17.68 -13.78 -17.07
CA TYR A 320 18.60 -14.43 -16.13
C TYR A 320 19.53 -13.43 -15.42
N GLU A 321 20.00 -12.40 -16.14
CA GLU A 321 20.92 -11.39 -15.60
C GLU A 321 20.27 -10.58 -14.47
N TYR A 322 19.07 -10.05 -14.70
CA TYR A 322 18.30 -9.31 -13.71
C TYR A 322 18.00 -10.18 -12.48
N LEU A 323 17.47 -11.39 -12.70
CA LEU A 323 17.14 -12.32 -11.61
C LEU A 323 18.38 -12.62 -10.75
N THR A 324 19.50 -12.96 -11.41
CA THR A 324 20.75 -13.26 -10.72
C THR A 324 21.28 -12.03 -9.97
N LYS A 325 21.21 -10.83 -10.55
CA LYS A 325 21.60 -9.58 -9.90
C LYS A 325 20.73 -9.31 -8.67
N TYR A 326 19.41 -9.48 -8.78
CA TYR A 326 18.44 -9.28 -7.70
C TYR A 326 18.68 -10.23 -6.52
N LEU A 327 18.83 -11.53 -6.83
CA LEU A 327 19.04 -12.54 -5.79
C LEU A 327 20.41 -12.38 -5.13
N LYS A 328 21.47 -12.02 -5.88
CA LYS A 328 22.80 -11.71 -5.32
C LYS A 328 22.82 -10.45 -4.44
N SER A 329 21.91 -9.49 -4.67
CA SER A 329 21.78 -8.32 -3.80
C SER A 329 21.10 -8.66 -2.46
N ARG A 330 20.25 -9.69 -2.45
CA ARG A 330 19.42 -10.06 -1.29
C ARG A 330 20.00 -11.23 -0.46
N LEU A 331 20.71 -12.16 -1.10
CA LEU A 331 21.14 -13.42 -0.50
C LEU A 331 22.65 -13.44 -0.17
N SER A 332 23.00 -14.24 0.84
CA SER A 332 24.39 -14.60 1.14
C SER A 332 24.98 -15.52 0.05
N LYS A 333 26.30 -15.66 0.01
CA LYS A 333 26.96 -16.59 -0.93
C LYS A 333 26.51 -18.04 -0.73
N ASP A 334 26.27 -18.46 0.51
CA ASP A 334 25.81 -19.81 0.82
C ASP A 334 24.33 -20.02 0.46
N ALA A 335 23.49 -19.02 0.67
CA ALA A 335 22.10 -19.05 0.22
C ALA A 335 22.00 -19.10 -1.31
N MET A 336 22.88 -18.38 -2.02
CA MET A 336 22.96 -18.46 -3.49
C MET A 336 23.27 -19.86 -4.01
N ARG A 337 24.00 -20.70 -3.26
CA ARG A 337 24.30 -22.10 -3.64
C ARG A 337 23.08 -23.02 -3.54
N MET A 338 22.03 -22.59 -2.83
CA MET A 338 20.76 -23.32 -2.73
C MET A 338 19.81 -23.01 -3.90
N LEU A 339 20.15 -22.03 -4.75
CA LEU A 339 19.37 -21.68 -5.92
C LEU A 339 19.81 -22.49 -7.13
N GLU A 340 18.86 -23.14 -7.78
CA GLU A 340 19.03 -23.78 -9.08
C GLU A 340 18.17 -22.98 -10.07
N ILE A 341 18.81 -22.33 -11.03
CA ILE A 341 18.16 -21.49 -12.05
C ILE A 341 18.53 -22.08 -13.42
N PRO A 342 17.70 -22.98 -13.98
CA PRO A 342 17.97 -23.59 -15.27
C PRO A 342 18.05 -22.50 -16.35
N GLN A 343 19.17 -22.47 -17.08
CA GLN A 343 19.26 -21.69 -18.30
C GLN A 343 18.74 -22.55 -19.44
N PHE A 344 17.64 -22.13 -20.07
CA PHE A 344 17.28 -22.65 -21.39
C PHE A 344 18.33 -22.15 -22.37
N ALA A 345 19.35 -22.98 -22.62
CA ALA A 345 20.28 -22.76 -23.70
C ALA A 345 19.49 -22.92 -25.01
N ASN A 346 19.11 -21.81 -25.62
CA ASN A 346 18.79 -21.80 -27.05
C ASN A 346 20.07 -22.18 -27.78
N LYS A 347 20.25 -23.48 -28.04
CA LYS A 347 21.24 -23.98 -28.99
C LYS A 347 20.77 -23.64 -30.41
N SER A 348 20.67 -22.36 -30.76
CA SER A 348 20.73 -21.96 -32.16
C SER A 348 22.21 -21.86 -32.52
N LYS A 349 22.75 -22.93 -33.10
CA LYS A 349 24.04 -22.88 -33.79
C LYS A 349 24.01 -21.73 -34.78
N SER A 350 25.09 -20.96 -34.80
CA SER A 350 25.50 -20.06 -35.86
C SER A 350 25.06 -20.52 -37.26
N ALA A 351 24.20 -19.74 -37.90
CA ALA A 351 24.15 -19.65 -39.34
C ALA A 351 23.81 -18.19 -39.69
N SER A 352 24.82 -17.50 -40.20
CA SER A 352 24.72 -16.24 -40.92
C SER A 352 23.64 -16.31 -41.99
N THR A 353 22.65 -15.42 -41.95
CA THR A 353 22.13 -14.57 -43.05
C THR A 353 20.74 -14.04 -42.68
N HIS A 354 20.49 -12.80 -43.09
CA HIS A 354 19.32 -11.99 -42.80
C HIS A 354 17.97 -12.75 -42.91
N SER A 355 17.37 -13.03 -41.76
CA SER A 355 15.91 -13.18 -41.64
C SER A 355 15.51 -12.82 -40.21
N THR A 356 14.45 -12.05 -40.08
CA THR A 356 13.80 -11.66 -38.82
C THR A 356 13.30 -12.92 -38.10
N GLN A 357 14.17 -13.55 -37.31
CA GLN A 357 13.83 -14.71 -36.51
C GLN A 357 13.09 -14.26 -35.25
N ALA A 358 11.77 -14.51 -35.23
CA ALA A 358 10.97 -14.47 -34.03
C ALA A 358 11.62 -15.35 -32.94
N LEU A 359 11.78 -14.80 -31.73
CA LEU A 359 12.18 -15.54 -30.53
C LEU A 359 11.17 -16.67 -30.28
N ARG A 360 11.43 -17.87 -30.79
CA ARG A 360 10.64 -19.06 -30.44
C ARG A 360 11.01 -19.48 -29.01
N TYR A 361 10.08 -19.28 -28.08
CA TYR A 361 10.10 -20.00 -26.80
C TYR A 361 9.99 -21.51 -27.08
N PRO A 362 10.75 -22.38 -26.37
CA PRO A 362 10.66 -23.83 -26.55
C PRO A 362 9.22 -24.33 -26.28
N ASP A 363 8.77 -25.36 -27.00
CA ASP A 363 7.49 -26.04 -26.78
C ASP A 363 7.25 -26.28 -25.29
N SER A 364 6.09 -25.84 -24.76
CA SER A 364 5.78 -25.89 -23.33
C SER A 364 5.98 -27.32 -22.78
N ILE A 365 5.65 -28.36 -23.54
CA ILE A 365 5.83 -29.76 -23.16
C ILE A 365 7.31 -30.18 -22.95
N GLN A 366 8.24 -29.75 -23.80
CA GLN A 366 9.67 -30.08 -23.64
C GLN A 366 10.29 -29.34 -22.44
N GLN A 367 9.84 -28.10 -22.19
CA GLN A 367 10.21 -27.41 -20.95
C GLN A 367 9.73 -28.24 -19.76
N LEU A 368 8.48 -28.68 -19.75
CA LEU A 368 7.85 -29.42 -18.66
C LEU A 368 8.53 -30.76 -18.35
N GLU A 369 9.05 -31.49 -19.35
CA GLU A 369 9.84 -32.70 -19.09
C GLU A 369 11.22 -32.40 -18.49
N SER A 370 11.86 -31.29 -18.90
CA SER A 370 13.16 -30.90 -18.34
C SER A 370 13.05 -30.53 -16.86
N ILE A 371 11.99 -29.83 -16.45
CA ILE A 371 11.76 -29.48 -15.03
C ILE A 371 11.57 -30.72 -14.17
N LYS A 372 10.84 -31.75 -14.65
CA LYS A 372 10.67 -32.99 -13.88
C LYS A 372 12.02 -33.62 -13.52
N LYS A 373 12.98 -33.61 -14.46
CA LYS A 373 14.34 -34.13 -14.23
C LYS A 373 15.09 -33.30 -13.19
N ASP A 374 15.00 -31.98 -13.26
CA ASP A 374 15.64 -31.08 -12.30
C ASP A 374 15.06 -31.23 -10.88
N ILE A 375 13.73 -31.32 -10.76
CA ILE A 375 13.04 -31.58 -9.48
C ILE A 375 13.53 -32.89 -8.85
N ILE A 376 13.58 -33.98 -9.62
CA ILE A 376 14.04 -35.29 -9.11
C ILE A 376 15.51 -35.21 -8.69
N LYS A 377 16.36 -34.53 -9.47
CA LYS A 377 17.79 -34.36 -9.18
C LYS A 377 18.00 -33.58 -7.88
N ILE A 378 17.28 -32.47 -7.69
CA ILE A 378 17.38 -31.62 -6.50
C ILE A 378 16.87 -32.36 -5.27
N GLN A 379 15.73 -33.06 -5.37
CA GLN A 379 15.18 -33.86 -4.28
C GLN A 379 16.17 -34.94 -3.82
N LYS A 380 16.83 -35.64 -4.75
CA LYS A 380 17.86 -36.64 -4.44
C LYS A 380 19.09 -36.02 -3.75
N LYS A 381 19.49 -34.81 -4.17
CA LYS A 381 20.60 -34.06 -3.57
C LYS A 381 20.27 -33.56 -2.15
N HIS A 382 18.99 -33.31 -1.86
CA HIS A 382 18.52 -32.70 -0.60
C HIS A 382 17.29 -33.42 0.02
N PRO A 383 17.38 -34.71 0.39
CA PRO A 383 16.22 -35.55 0.71
C PRO A 383 15.45 -35.20 1.99
N LYS A 384 16.01 -34.38 2.89
CA LYS A 384 15.41 -33.96 4.17
C LYS A 384 15.21 -32.45 4.29
N LYS A 385 15.39 -31.71 3.20
CA LYS A 385 15.24 -30.25 3.18
C LYS A 385 13.92 -29.88 2.57
N LEU A 386 13.37 -28.75 3.00
CA LEU A 386 12.19 -28.19 2.36
C LEU A 386 12.55 -27.78 0.94
N PHE A 387 11.65 -27.96 -0.02
CA PHE A 387 11.92 -27.63 -1.41
C PHE A 387 10.88 -26.66 -1.98
N LEU A 388 11.35 -25.49 -2.41
CA LEU A 388 10.55 -24.49 -3.13
C LEU A 388 10.77 -24.63 -4.64
N THR A 389 9.68 -24.70 -5.40
CA THR A 389 9.70 -24.59 -6.86
C THR A 389 8.88 -23.39 -7.29
N ILE A 390 9.49 -22.50 -8.08
CA ILE A 390 8.84 -21.34 -8.70
C ILE A 390 8.95 -21.52 -10.21
N MET A 391 7.83 -21.41 -10.90
CA MET A 391 7.75 -21.52 -12.34
C MET A 391 6.81 -20.45 -12.85
N GLY A 392 7.01 -19.98 -14.07
CA GLY A 392 5.96 -19.27 -14.78
C GLY A 392 5.53 -20.02 -16.02
N SER A 393 4.30 -19.77 -16.41
CA SER A 393 3.68 -20.36 -17.58
C SER A 393 3.07 -19.23 -18.39
N ASP A 394 3.48 -19.15 -19.65
CA ASP A 394 2.79 -18.33 -20.64
C ASP A 394 1.69 -19.20 -21.26
N LEU A 395 0.47 -19.04 -20.74
CA LEU A 395 -0.71 -19.78 -21.18
C LEU A 395 -1.44 -19.05 -22.31
N SER A 396 -0.93 -17.90 -22.79
CA SER A 396 -1.62 -17.04 -23.76
C SER A 396 -1.76 -17.63 -25.17
N HIS A 397 -1.00 -18.70 -25.46
CA HIS A 397 -0.94 -19.31 -26.79
C HIS A 397 -1.29 -20.81 -26.81
N GLU A 398 -1.78 -21.39 -25.71
CA GLU A 398 -2.08 -22.82 -25.67
C GLU A 398 -3.46 -23.14 -26.27
N SER A 399 -3.43 -23.59 -27.54
CA SER A 399 -4.58 -24.07 -28.30
C SER A 399 -5.43 -25.07 -27.49
N HIS A 400 -6.71 -24.74 -27.31
CA HIS A 400 -7.64 -25.38 -26.38
C HIS A 400 -8.02 -26.83 -26.74
N THR A 401 -7.16 -27.80 -26.45
CA THR A 401 -7.57 -29.22 -26.42
C THR A 401 -7.80 -29.69 -24.99
N SER A 402 -8.74 -30.62 -24.80
CA SER A 402 -9.02 -31.25 -23.49
C SER A 402 -7.80 -31.94 -22.89
N ASP A 403 -6.88 -32.39 -23.74
CA ASP A 403 -5.67 -33.13 -23.34
C ASP A 403 -4.64 -32.26 -22.64
N ILE A 404 -4.42 -31.01 -23.09
CA ILE A 404 -3.47 -30.07 -22.46
C ILE A 404 -3.92 -29.73 -21.03
N ARG A 405 -5.22 -29.56 -20.81
CA ARG A 405 -5.79 -29.30 -19.47
C ARG A 405 -5.50 -30.44 -18.49
N LYS A 406 -5.62 -31.70 -18.96
CA LYS A 406 -5.31 -32.88 -18.16
C LYS A 406 -3.82 -32.95 -17.85
N GLN A 407 -2.97 -32.60 -18.82
CA GLN A 407 -1.52 -32.55 -18.66
C GLN A 407 -1.09 -31.51 -17.63
N ILE A 408 -1.64 -30.28 -17.66
CA ILE A 408 -1.34 -29.25 -16.66
C ILE A 408 -1.66 -29.74 -15.25
N LYS A 409 -2.86 -30.30 -15.04
CA LYS A 409 -3.25 -30.83 -13.73
C LYS A 409 -2.30 -31.94 -13.23
N GLN A 410 -1.98 -32.90 -14.10
CA GLN A 410 -1.05 -33.99 -13.76
C GLN A 410 0.35 -33.48 -13.40
N GLN A 411 0.79 -32.40 -14.04
CA GLN A 411 2.07 -31.80 -13.72
C GLN A 411 2.06 -31.06 -12.38
N ILE A 412 1.01 -30.29 -12.10
CA ILE A 412 0.84 -29.62 -10.81
C ILE A 412 0.83 -30.67 -9.69
N GLU A 413 0.08 -31.77 -9.86
CA GLU A 413 0.04 -32.89 -8.91
C GLU A 413 1.43 -33.55 -8.74
N PHE A 414 2.16 -33.76 -9.84
CA PHE A 414 3.53 -34.27 -9.78
C PHE A 414 4.44 -33.35 -8.96
N ILE A 415 4.42 -32.04 -9.22
CA ILE A 415 5.28 -31.07 -8.52
C ILE A 415 4.90 -31.03 -7.04
N LYS A 416 3.61 -30.90 -6.69
CA LYS A 416 3.12 -30.95 -5.30
C LYS A 416 3.55 -32.21 -4.56
N SER A 417 3.68 -33.34 -5.25
CA SER A 417 4.15 -34.60 -4.65
C SER A 417 5.65 -34.61 -4.31
N LYS A 418 6.43 -33.69 -4.89
CA LYS A 418 7.90 -33.65 -4.80
C LYS A 418 8.45 -32.42 -4.09
N THR A 419 7.63 -31.39 -3.89
CA THR A 419 8.05 -30.11 -3.31
C THR A 419 7.22 -29.78 -2.06
N ASP A 420 7.76 -28.93 -1.19
CA ASP A 420 7.07 -28.43 0.00
C ASP A 420 6.33 -27.12 -0.26
N LEU A 421 6.67 -26.41 -1.34
CA LEU A 421 5.93 -25.26 -1.82
C LEU A 421 6.10 -25.16 -3.33
N PHE A 422 4.98 -25.06 -4.04
CA PHE A 422 4.96 -24.81 -5.47
C PHE A 422 4.26 -23.48 -5.76
N ILE A 423 4.97 -22.58 -6.45
CA ILE A 423 4.44 -21.30 -6.89
C ILE A 423 4.43 -21.26 -8.41
N LEU A 424 3.25 -21.04 -8.98
CA LEU A 424 3.07 -20.79 -10.41
C LEU A 424 2.76 -19.32 -10.64
N VAL A 425 3.50 -18.68 -11.53
CA VAL A 425 3.25 -17.32 -11.98
C VAL A 425 2.61 -17.37 -13.36
N THR A 426 1.45 -16.75 -13.50
CA THR A 426 0.70 -16.69 -14.77
C THR A 426 0.43 -15.25 -15.15
N ARG A 427 0.37 -14.97 -16.44
CA ARG A 427 -0.15 -13.71 -16.97
C ARG A 427 -1.67 -13.80 -17.09
N HIS A 428 -2.37 -12.70 -16.84
CA HIS A 428 -3.80 -12.63 -17.11
C HIS A 428 -4.04 -12.94 -18.60
N SER A 429 -4.84 -13.97 -18.90
CA SER A 429 -5.28 -14.31 -20.25
C SER A 429 -6.81 -14.35 -20.29
N GLN A 430 -7.41 -14.14 -21.46
CA GLN A 430 -8.87 -14.17 -21.60
C GLN A 430 -9.49 -15.58 -21.45
N ASP A 431 -8.69 -16.59 -21.09
CA ASP A 431 -9.07 -18.00 -21.17
C ASP A 431 -9.55 -18.57 -19.82
N ASN A 432 -10.46 -19.55 -19.91
CA ASN A 432 -11.01 -20.33 -18.79
C ASN A 432 -9.99 -21.19 -18.01
N ILE A 433 -8.68 -21.04 -18.24
CA ILE A 433 -7.64 -21.78 -17.51
C ILE A 433 -7.52 -21.27 -16.07
N GLN A 434 -7.71 -19.96 -15.85
CA GLN A 434 -7.64 -19.36 -14.53
C GLN A 434 -8.70 -19.91 -13.56
N GLU A 435 -9.92 -20.15 -14.06
CA GLU A 435 -11.01 -20.77 -13.29
C GLU A 435 -10.69 -22.21 -12.86
N LYS A 436 -9.78 -22.90 -13.59
CA LYS A 436 -9.35 -24.25 -13.22
C LYS A 436 -8.17 -24.22 -12.27
N LEU A 437 -7.21 -23.33 -12.49
CA LEU A 437 -6.10 -23.13 -11.56
C LEU A 437 -6.64 -22.76 -10.18
N SER A 438 -7.65 -21.89 -10.11
CA SER A 438 -8.31 -21.55 -8.84
C SER A 438 -8.91 -22.74 -8.11
N LYS A 439 -9.44 -23.75 -8.81
CA LYS A 439 -10.01 -24.97 -8.21
C LYS A 439 -8.96 -25.91 -7.60
N ILE A 440 -7.70 -25.82 -8.01
CA ILE A 440 -6.63 -26.72 -7.54
C ILE A 440 -5.57 -25.99 -6.69
N SER A 441 -5.58 -24.65 -6.71
CA SER A 441 -4.75 -23.79 -5.89
C SER A 441 -5.18 -23.82 -4.43
N ASP A 442 -4.21 -24.04 -3.55
CA ASP A 442 -4.40 -23.83 -2.11
C ASP A 442 -4.40 -22.32 -1.79
N MET A 443 -3.74 -21.50 -2.61
CA MET A 443 -3.82 -20.05 -2.58
C MET A 443 -3.82 -19.44 -3.99
N TYR A 444 -4.68 -18.47 -4.24
CA TYR A 444 -4.73 -17.70 -5.48
C TYR A 444 -4.51 -16.23 -5.17
N LEU A 445 -3.39 -15.70 -5.62
CA LEU A 445 -3.04 -14.28 -5.59
C LEU A 445 -3.24 -13.64 -6.96
N ASN A 446 -3.75 -12.42 -6.99
CA ASN A 446 -3.75 -11.58 -8.18
C ASN A 446 -3.02 -10.27 -7.88
N VAL A 447 -2.13 -9.88 -8.78
CA VAL A 447 -1.45 -8.59 -8.79
C VAL A 447 -2.02 -7.77 -9.94
N SER A 448 -2.67 -6.67 -9.58
CA SER A 448 -3.38 -5.77 -10.49
C SER A 448 -3.02 -4.31 -10.25
N GLU A 449 -3.28 -3.47 -11.24
CA GLU A 449 -3.12 -2.01 -11.14
C GLU A 449 -4.51 -1.37 -11.08
N ILE A 450 -4.79 -0.61 -10.01
CA ILE A 450 -6.05 0.11 -9.85
C ILE A 450 -5.71 1.59 -9.72
N ASN A 451 -6.18 2.41 -10.68
CA ASN A 451 -5.86 3.83 -10.76
C ASN A 451 -4.34 4.05 -10.56
N GLY A 452 -3.48 3.44 -11.37
CA GLY A 452 -2.03 3.61 -11.26
C GLY A 452 -1.34 2.96 -10.06
N THR A 453 -2.03 2.52 -9.01
CA THR A 453 -1.39 1.91 -7.84
C THR A 453 -1.39 0.39 -7.95
N LEU A 454 -0.27 -0.27 -7.60
CA LEU A 454 -0.16 -1.73 -7.57
C LEU A 454 -0.86 -2.32 -6.34
N PHE A 455 -1.66 -3.35 -6.57
CA PHE A 455 -2.33 -4.11 -5.53
C PHE A 455 -2.03 -5.60 -5.62
N LEU A 456 -1.95 -6.24 -4.46
CA LEU A 456 -2.06 -7.67 -4.28
C LEU A 456 -3.43 -7.96 -3.64
N LYS A 457 -4.18 -8.91 -4.20
CA LYS A 457 -5.35 -9.50 -3.55
C LYS A 457 -5.26 -11.01 -3.52
N SER A 458 -5.69 -11.60 -2.42
CA SER A 458 -5.97 -13.03 -2.36
C SER A 458 -7.41 -13.25 -2.81
N LYS A 459 -7.57 -14.01 -3.90
CA LYS A 459 -8.87 -14.56 -4.34
C LYS A 459 -9.20 -15.81 -3.51
N ILE A 460 -8.19 -16.62 -3.17
CA ILE A 460 -8.33 -17.84 -2.37
C ILE A 460 -7.20 -17.89 -1.33
N PRO A 461 -7.50 -17.94 -0.02
CA PRO A 461 -8.78 -17.51 0.57
C PRO A 461 -9.04 -16.02 0.26
N TRP A 462 -10.27 -15.53 0.48
CA TRP A 462 -10.58 -14.12 0.26
C TRP A 462 -9.75 -13.21 1.18
N SER A 463 -9.25 -12.10 0.65
CA SER A 463 -8.68 -11.00 1.44
C SER A 463 -9.14 -9.64 0.94
N HIS A 464 -8.98 -8.61 1.77
CA HIS A 464 -8.94 -7.20 1.32
C HIS A 464 -7.80 -6.96 0.32
N LEU A 465 -7.79 -5.77 -0.29
CA LEU A 465 -6.70 -5.30 -1.15
C LEU A 465 -5.49 -4.89 -0.31
N TYR A 466 -4.30 -5.22 -0.78
CA TYR A 466 -3.04 -4.75 -0.23
C TYR A 466 -2.29 -3.92 -1.26
N ALA A 467 -1.98 -2.66 -0.95
CA ALA A 467 -1.05 -1.90 -1.77
C ALA A 467 0.34 -2.54 -1.71
N ILE A 468 0.97 -2.69 -2.88
CA ILE A 468 2.35 -3.16 -3.01
C ILE A 468 3.26 -1.94 -2.92
N VAL A 469 3.88 -1.74 -1.75
CA VAL A 469 4.79 -0.60 -1.51
C VAL A 469 6.23 -1.07 -1.67
N THR A 470 7.03 -0.30 -2.39
CA THR A 470 8.44 -0.62 -2.67
C THR A 470 9.37 0.34 -1.94
N ASP A 471 10.27 -0.21 -1.13
CA ASP A 471 11.41 0.49 -0.57
C ASP A 471 12.67 0.19 -1.42
N ARG A 472 13.41 1.24 -1.76
CA ARG A 472 14.65 1.16 -2.54
C ARG A 472 15.91 1.51 -1.74
N ASN A 473 15.80 1.76 -0.43
CA ASN A 473 16.91 2.22 0.41
C ASN A 473 18.16 1.31 0.38
N SER A 474 17.96 0.00 0.18
CA SER A 474 19.06 -0.97 0.08
C SER A 474 19.72 -1.07 -1.31
N GLY A 475 19.24 -0.33 -2.32
CA GLY A 475 19.71 -0.39 -3.72
C GLY A 475 19.06 -1.51 -4.56
N TYR A 476 18.08 -2.22 -4.01
CA TYR A 476 17.24 -3.20 -4.70
C TYR A 476 15.80 -3.07 -4.20
N PRO A 477 14.77 -3.46 -4.99
CA PRO A 477 13.38 -3.32 -4.57
C PRO A 477 13.04 -4.30 -3.45
N ASN A 478 12.63 -3.76 -2.30
CA ASN A 478 12.07 -4.52 -1.20
C ASN A 478 10.58 -4.18 -1.05
N VAL A 479 9.74 -5.22 -1.07
CA VAL A 479 8.28 -5.04 -1.10
C VAL A 479 7.68 -5.24 0.30
N SER A 480 6.77 -4.36 0.67
CA SER A 480 5.82 -4.50 1.77
C SER A 480 4.38 -4.46 1.27
N LEU A 481 3.47 -5.02 2.06
CA LEU A 481 2.04 -5.03 1.78
C LEU A 481 1.34 -4.16 2.80
N GLU A 482 0.47 -3.27 2.34
CA GLU A 482 -0.30 -2.40 3.23
C GLU A 482 -1.79 -2.54 2.94
N PRO A 483 -2.62 -2.89 3.94
CA PRO A 483 -4.04 -3.11 3.70
C PRO A 483 -4.75 -1.80 3.34
N ILE A 484 -5.66 -1.89 2.37
CA ILE A 484 -6.61 -0.83 2.04
C ILE A 484 -7.88 -1.05 2.88
N VAL A 485 -8.11 -0.13 3.83
CA VAL A 485 -9.24 -0.14 4.77
C VAL A 485 -9.93 1.20 4.83
#